data_AF-A0A937A7X9-F1
#
_entry.id   AF-A0A937A7X9-F1
#
_cell.length_a   1.000
_cell.length_b   1.000
_cell.length_c   1.000
_cell.angle_alpha   90.00
_cell.angle_beta   90.00
_cell.angle_gamma   90.00
#
_symmetry.space_group_name_H-M   'P 1'
#
loop_
_entity.id
_entity.type
_entity.pdbx_description
1 polymer ?
#
loop_
_entity_poly.entity_id
_entity_poly.type
_entity_poly.pdbx_seq_one_letter_code
_entity_poly.pdbx_strand_id
1 'polypeptide(L)'
;MNPIVGWGLAFVALVAGWLNYGWQGVVMVVSAIVFWLLLQFSRALRVMKNAAAAPKGEVGSAVMLNAKLKDGMTLMQVIALTRSLGERVSETPETWAWRDGGDSRVTLVFEGGKLRRWELTRPTPPEA
;
A
#
# COMPACT_ATOMS: atom_id res chain seq x y z
N MET A 1 -9.98 -13.43 3.50
CA MET A 1 -10.14 -14.89 3.65
C MET A 1 -8.87 -15.42 4.29
N ASN A 2 -8.98 -16.00 5.48
CA ASN A 2 -7.82 -16.35 6.32
C ASN A 2 -7.03 -17.48 5.64
N PRO A 3 -5.74 -17.30 5.28
CA PRO A 3 -4.96 -18.28 4.51
C PRO A 3 -4.91 -19.67 5.15
N ILE A 4 -5.05 -19.74 6.48
CA ILE A 4 -5.09 -20.97 7.28
C ILE A 4 -6.25 -21.90 6.88
N VAL A 5 -7.41 -21.33 6.51
CA VAL A 5 -8.59 -22.11 6.07
C VAL A 5 -8.35 -22.73 4.70
N GLY A 6 -7.59 -22.05 3.82
CA GLY A 6 -7.22 -22.58 2.51
C GLY A 6 -6.25 -23.77 2.59
N TRP A 7 -5.30 -23.73 3.54
CA TRP A 7 -4.37 -24.83 3.78
C TRP A 7 -5.05 -26.07 4.34
N GLY A 8 -6.04 -25.90 5.24
CA GLY A 8 -6.82 -27.02 5.77
C GLY A 8 -7.65 -27.74 4.70
N LEU A 9 -8.31 -26.98 3.82
CA LEU A 9 -9.08 -27.54 2.70
C LEU A 9 -8.21 -28.28 1.68
N ALA A 10 -7.02 -27.75 1.38
CA ALA A 10 -6.07 -28.39 0.48
C ALA A 10 -5.58 -29.75 1.03
N PHE A 11 -5.33 -29.84 2.34
CA PHE A 11 -4.92 -31.09 2.98
C PHE A 11 -6.03 -32.16 2.95
N VAL A 12 -7.28 -31.76 3.24
CA VAL A 12 -8.44 -32.67 3.18
C VAL A 12 -8.68 -33.16 1.75
N ALA A 13 -8.55 -32.29 0.75
CA ALA A 13 -8.67 -32.67 -0.66
C ALA A 13 -7.57 -33.64 -1.10
N LEU A 14 -6.33 -33.45 -0.63
CA LEU A 14 -5.20 -34.35 -0.91
C LEU A 14 -5.44 -35.75 -0.33
N VAL A 15 -5.88 -35.83 0.93
CA VAL A 15 -6.17 -37.11 1.61
C VAL A 15 -7.37 -37.82 0.99
N ALA A 16 -8.44 -37.08 0.66
CA ALA A 16 -9.62 -37.62 -0.01
C ALA A 16 -9.32 -38.11 -1.44
N GLY A 17 -8.48 -37.39 -2.18
CA GLY A 17 -8.04 -37.79 -3.52
C GLY A 17 -7.15 -39.04 -3.51
N TRP A 18 -6.28 -39.18 -2.51
CA TRP A 18 -5.42 -40.35 -2.33
C TRP A 18 -6.23 -41.62 -2.03
N LEU A 19 -7.27 -41.53 -1.20
CA LEU A 19 -8.09 -42.68 -0.80
C LEU A 19 -9.02 -43.18 -1.91
N ASN A 20 -9.55 -42.31 -2.77
CA ASN A 20 -10.58 -42.68 -3.75
C ASN A 20 -10.06 -42.93 -5.19
N TYR A 21 -8.95 -42.30 -5.60
CA TYR A 21 -8.55 -42.27 -7.03
C TYR A 21 -7.09 -42.66 -7.31
N GLY A 22 -6.34 -43.08 -6.29
CA GLY A 22 -4.93 -43.46 -6.43
C GLY A 22 -4.09 -42.36 -7.08
N TRP A 23 -3.29 -42.70 -8.10
CA TRP A 23 -2.35 -41.77 -8.73
C TRP A 23 -3.02 -40.61 -9.49
N GLN A 24 -4.25 -40.80 -9.99
CA GLN A 24 -4.98 -39.75 -10.74
C GLN A 24 -5.48 -38.63 -9.82
N GLY A 25 -5.85 -38.96 -8.58
CA GLY A 25 -6.29 -37.98 -7.58
C GLY A 25 -5.17 -37.02 -7.17
N VAL A 26 -3.93 -37.53 -7.09
CA VAL A 26 -2.74 -36.73 -6.79
C VAL A 26 -2.50 -35.67 -7.86
N VAL A 27 -2.56 -36.06 -9.14
CA VAL A 27 -2.37 -35.12 -10.27
C VAL A 27 -3.43 -34.02 -10.24
N MET A 28 -4.68 -34.35 -9.92
CA MET A 28 -5.77 -33.37 -9.87
C MET A 28 -5.60 -32.37 -8.71
N VAL A 29 -5.23 -32.86 -7.52
CA VAL A 29 -5.00 -31.98 -6.35
C VAL A 29 -3.76 -31.11 -6.55
N VAL A 30 -2.67 -31.67 -7.08
CA VAL A 30 -1.47 -30.87 -7.42
C VAL A 30 -1.82 -29.78 -8.43
N SER A 31 -2.61 -30.10 -9.46
CA SER A 31 -3.05 -29.10 -10.46
C SER A 31 -3.91 -28.01 -9.83
N ALA A 32 -4.83 -28.36 -8.93
CA ALA A 32 -5.66 -27.40 -8.21
C ALA A 32 -4.82 -26.51 -7.27
N ILE A 33 -3.83 -27.08 -6.58
CA ILE A 33 -2.89 -26.34 -5.71
C ILE A 33 -2.05 -25.37 -6.54
N VAL A 34 -1.49 -25.81 -7.67
CA VAL A 34 -0.72 -24.96 -8.58
C VAL A 34 -1.59 -23.83 -9.15
N PHE A 35 -2.80 -24.15 -9.62
CA PHE A 35 -3.75 -23.15 -10.10
C PHE A 35 -4.11 -22.13 -9.02
N TRP A 36 -4.36 -22.59 -7.78
CA TRP A 36 -4.59 -21.73 -6.64
C TRP A 36 -3.39 -20.83 -6.33
N LEU A 37 -2.18 -21.39 -6.33
CA LEU A 37 -0.94 -20.65 -6.12
C LEU A 37 -0.74 -19.56 -7.18
N LEU A 38 -1.02 -19.85 -8.45
CA LEU A 38 -0.98 -18.87 -9.53
C LEU A 38 -2.01 -17.75 -9.33
N LEU A 39 -3.23 -18.07 -8.89
CA LEU A 39 -4.23 -17.06 -8.53
C LEU A 39 -3.76 -16.21 -7.34
N GLN A 40 -3.12 -16.80 -6.34
CA GLN A 40 -2.57 -16.07 -5.20
C GLN A 40 -1.42 -15.15 -5.62
N PHE A 41 -0.56 -15.62 -6.51
CA PHE A 41 0.56 -14.86 -7.04
C PHE A 41 0.10 -13.70 -7.92
N SER A 42 -0.92 -13.90 -8.76
CA SER A 42 -1.50 -12.82 -9.58
C SER A 42 -2.15 -11.72 -8.73
N ARG A 43 -2.76 -12.05 -7.58
CA ARG A 43 -3.25 -11.07 -6.62
C ARG A 43 -2.10 -10.27 -5.99
N ALA A 44 -1.01 -10.94 -5.60
CA ALA A 44 0.17 -10.27 -5.07
C ALA A 44 0.82 -9.32 -6.08
N LEU A 45 0.96 -9.75 -7.34
CA LEU A 45 1.47 -8.92 -8.44
C LEU A 45 0.57 -7.71 -8.71
N ARG A 46 -0.75 -7.84 -8.60
CA ARG A 46 -1.68 -6.71 -8.80
C ARG A 46 -1.54 -5.65 -7.70
N VAL A 47 -1.31 -6.06 -6.45
CA VAL A 47 -1.05 -5.15 -5.33
C VAL A 47 0.29 -4.43 -5.51
N MET A 48 1.33 -5.14 -5.91
CA MET A 48 2.65 -4.54 -6.19
C MET A 48 2.60 -3.60 -7.40
N LYS A 49 1.87 -3.95 -8.47
CA LYS A 49 1.70 -3.11 -9.65
C LYS A 49 0.94 -1.81 -9.35
N ASN A 50 -0.05 -1.87 -8.46
CA ASN A 50 -0.74 -0.68 -7.97
C ASN A 50 0.15 0.19 -7.06
N ALA A 51 1.04 -0.42 -6.28
CA ALA A 51 2.01 0.31 -5.45
C ALA A 51 3.15 0.93 -6.27
N ALA A 52 3.57 0.28 -7.37
CA ALA A 52 4.60 0.78 -8.28
C ALA A 52 4.09 1.89 -9.23
N ALA A 53 2.77 2.02 -9.37
CA ALA A 53 2.14 3.12 -10.10
C ALA A 53 2.03 4.41 -9.28
N ALA A 54 2.43 4.41 -8.00
CA ALA A 54 2.37 5.59 -7.14
C ALA A 54 3.40 6.64 -7.59
N PRO A 55 2.96 7.80 -8.11
CA PRO A 55 3.84 8.90 -8.50
C PRO A 55 4.61 9.44 -7.29
N LYS A 56 5.83 9.93 -7.54
CA LYS A 56 6.65 10.59 -6.51
C LYS A 56 5.87 11.76 -5.91
N GLY A 57 5.86 11.90 -4.59
CA GLY A 57 5.10 12.94 -3.90
C GLY A 57 3.60 12.66 -3.76
N GLU A 58 3.09 11.51 -4.20
CA GLU A 58 1.67 11.18 -4.00
C GLU A 58 1.40 10.39 -2.71
N VAL A 59 0.24 10.66 -2.11
CA VAL A 59 -0.31 9.94 -0.95
C VAL A 59 -1.75 9.53 -1.21
N GLY A 60 -2.18 8.41 -0.60
CA GLY A 60 -3.55 7.92 -0.76
C GLY A 60 -4.64 8.88 -0.27
N SER A 61 -4.32 9.78 0.68
CA SER A 61 -5.19 10.87 1.11
C SER A 61 -4.39 11.94 1.87
N ALA A 62 -4.42 13.17 1.38
CA ALA A 62 -3.78 14.32 2.01
C ALA A 62 -4.43 14.62 3.38
N VAL A 63 -5.75 14.44 3.49
CA VAL A 63 -6.50 14.63 4.72
C VAL A 63 -6.06 13.62 5.80
N MET A 64 -5.91 12.35 5.43
CA MET A 64 -5.46 11.31 6.37
C MET A 64 -4.02 11.53 6.81
N LEU A 65 -3.15 12.01 5.92
CA LEU A 65 -1.80 12.41 6.29
C LEU A 65 -1.85 13.56 7.30
N ASN A 66 -2.57 14.64 6.97
CA ASN A 66 -2.75 15.80 7.84
C ASN A 66 -3.23 15.43 9.24
N ALA A 67 -4.15 14.46 9.36
CA ALA A 67 -4.66 13.99 10.66
C ALA A 67 -3.64 13.18 11.48
N LYS A 68 -2.65 12.57 10.83
CA LYS A 68 -1.62 11.75 11.48
C LYS A 68 -0.36 12.54 11.86
N LEU A 69 -0.16 13.72 11.28
CA LEU A 69 1.00 14.56 11.56
C LEU A 69 0.98 15.09 13.00
N LYS A 70 2.17 15.15 13.60
CA LYS A 70 2.38 15.68 14.94
C LYS A 70 3.67 16.51 14.95
N ASP A 71 3.68 17.56 15.77
CA ASP A 71 4.89 18.35 16.02
C ASP A 71 6.03 17.45 16.50
N GLY A 72 7.25 17.74 16.02
CA GLY A 72 8.45 17.00 16.38
C GLY A 72 8.73 15.73 15.55
N MET A 73 7.84 15.34 14.64
CA MET A 73 8.10 14.20 13.75
C MET A 73 9.29 14.45 12.83
N THR A 74 10.09 13.42 12.55
CA THR A 74 11.19 13.54 11.57
C THR A 74 10.68 13.31 10.15
N LEU A 75 11.40 13.81 9.14
CA LEU A 75 11.08 13.54 7.74
C LEU A 75 10.98 12.04 7.46
N MET A 76 11.86 11.24 8.06
CA MET A 76 11.84 9.77 7.93
C MET A 76 10.58 9.14 8.50
N GLN A 77 10.05 9.63 9.63
CA GLN A 77 8.78 9.16 10.18
C GLN A 77 7.61 9.49 9.25
N VAL A 78 7.62 10.67 8.62
CA VAL A 78 6.59 11.04 7.63
C VAL A 78 6.67 10.15 6.39
N ILE A 79 7.87 9.91 5.86
CA ILE A 79 8.07 9.02 4.71
C ILE A 79 7.61 7.59 5.02
N ALA A 80 7.85 7.10 6.24
CA ALA A 80 7.36 5.80 6.67
C ALA A 80 5.83 5.72 6.73
N LEU A 81 5.16 6.82 7.10
CA LEU A 81 3.69 6.93 7.12
C LEU A 81 3.09 7.01 5.71
N THR A 82 3.71 7.78 4.81
CA THR A 82 3.21 8.02 3.45
C THR A 82 3.60 6.90 2.48
N ARG A 83 4.69 6.18 2.77
CA ARG A 83 5.38 5.27 1.84
C ARG A 83 5.76 5.93 0.52
N SER A 84 5.96 7.24 0.55
CA SER A 84 6.23 8.07 -0.62
C SER A 84 7.27 9.13 -0.26
N LEU A 85 8.26 9.30 -1.14
CA LEU A 85 9.21 10.41 -1.04
C LEU A 85 8.44 11.70 -1.35
N GLY A 86 8.53 12.67 -0.45
CA GLY A 86 7.90 13.98 -0.65
C GLY A 86 8.52 14.74 -1.82
N GLU A 87 7.77 15.67 -2.37
CA GLU A 87 8.26 16.67 -3.31
C GLU A 87 8.97 17.78 -2.53
N ARG A 88 10.24 18.05 -2.82
CA ARG A 88 10.98 19.13 -2.13
C ARG A 88 10.54 20.48 -2.70
N VAL A 89 9.97 21.34 -1.87
CA VAL A 89 9.43 22.66 -2.26
C VAL A 89 10.44 23.78 -1.98
N SER A 90 11.11 23.72 -0.83
CA SER A 90 12.13 24.71 -0.46
C SER A 90 13.22 24.07 0.39
N GLU A 91 14.44 24.59 0.28
CA GLU A 91 15.56 24.17 1.13
C GLU A 91 15.63 24.94 2.45
N THR A 92 15.10 26.17 2.50
CA THR A 92 15.17 27.04 3.68
C THR A 92 13.91 27.90 3.80
N PRO A 93 13.05 27.67 4.81
CA PRO A 93 13.06 26.50 5.70
C PRO A 93 12.82 25.20 4.92
N GLU A 94 13.34 24.08 5.42
CA GLU A 94 13.24 22.78 4.76
C GLU A 94 11.77 22.38 4.58
N THR A 95 11.27 22.41 3.34
CA THR A 95 9.84 22.26 3.05
C THR A 95 9.60 21.13 2.06
N TRP A 96 8.69 20.24 2.42
CA TRP A 96 8.32 19.06 1.63
C TRP A 96 6.81 19.01 1.44
N ALA A 97 6.35 18.55 0.28
CA ALA A 97 4.94 18.44 -0.04
C ALA A 97 4.54 17.04 -0.49
N TRP A 98 3.29 16.67 -0.18
CA TRP A 98 2.62 15.50 -0.73
C TRP A 98 1.27 15.90 -1.29
N ARG A 99 0.85 15.30 -2.40
CA ARG A 99 -0.45 15.52 -3.06
C ARG A 99 -1.26 14.23 -3.06
N ASP A 100 -2.58 14.32 -2.98
CA ASP A 100 -3.45 13.16 -3.24
C ASP A 100 -4.12 13.23 -4.62
N GLY A 101 -4.77 12.15 -5.03
CA GLY A 101 -5.46 12.09 -6.33
C GLY A 101 -6.66 13.03 -6.47
N GLY A 102 -7.06 13.71 -5.39
CA GLY A 102 -8.09 14.77 -5.39
C GLY A 102 -7.48 16.16 -5.38
N ASP A 103 -6.22 16.30 -5.79
CA ASP A 103 -5.45 17.55 -5.86
C ASP A 103 -5.26 18.30 -4.55
N SER A 104 -5.60 17.66 -3.43
CA SER A 104 -5.30 18.20 -2.12
C SER A 104 -3.82 18.01 -1.81
N ARG A 105 -3.17 19.05 -1.32
CA ARG A 105 -1.73 19.08 -1.04
C ARG A 105 -1.48 19.36 0.42
N VAL A 106 -0.62 18.57 1.05
CA VAL A 106 -0.08 18.85 2.39
C VAL A 106 1.34 19.33 2.24
N THR A 107 1.62 20.53 2.73
CA THR A 107 2.96 21.12 2.79
C THR A 107 3.46 21.06 4.22
N LEU A 108 4.66 20.54 4.43
CA LEU A 108 5.29 20.32 5.73
C LEU A 108 6.58 21.13 5.81
N VAL A 109 6.75 21.88 6.89
CA VAL A 109 7.92 22.70 7.17
C VAL A 109 8.69 22.10 8.32
N PHE A 110 9.97 21.82 8.07
CA PHE A 110 10.91 21.24 9.01
C PHE A 110 11.93 22.30 9.46
N GLU A 111 12.19 22.32 10.76
CA GLU A 111 13.25 23.14 11.37
C GLU A 111 14.10 22.24 12.26
N GLY A 112 15.42 22.27 12.07
CA GLY A 112 16.32 21.37 12.79
C GLY A 112 16.00 19.89 12.55
N GLY A 113 15.50 19.53 11.36
CA GLY A 113 15.13 18.16 10.99
C GLY A 113 13.83 17.64 11.61
N LYS A 114 13.05 18.50 12.28
CA LYS A 114 11.76 18.15 12.90
C LYS A 114 10.62 18.96 12.30
N LEU A 115 9.49 18.30 12.13
CA LEU A 115 8.25 18.90 11.66
C LEU A 115 7.77 19.93 12.68
N ARG A 116 7.60 21.18 12.24
CA ARG A 116 7.08 22.28 13.07
C ARG A 116 5.72 22.76 12.65
N ARG A 117 5.52 22.83 11.34
CA ARG A 117 4.29 23.36 10.76
C ARG A 117 3.89 22.50 9.56
N TRP A 118 2.60 22.35 9.38
CA TRP A 118 2.06 21.77 8.16
C TRP A 118 0.77 22.49 7.79
N GLU A 119 0.44 22.45 6.51
CA GLU A 119 -0.75 23.09 5.96
C GLU A 119 -1.36 22.17 4.91
N LEU A 120 -2.69 22.01 4.98
CA LEU A 120 -3.48 21.28 4.00
C LEU A 120 -4.16 22.30 3.07
N THR A 121 -3.71 22.38 1.83
CA THR A 121 -4.35 23.14 0.77
C THR A 121 -5.28 22.21 -0.01
N ARG A 122 -6.55 22.58 -0.12
CA ARG A 122 -7.52 21.90 -0.99
C ARG A 122 -7.65 22.68 -2.30
N PRO A 123 -7.86 22.02 -3.45
CA PRO A 123 -8.11 22.72 -4.70
C PRO A 123 -9.42 23.51 -4.56
N THR A 124 -9.37 24.80 -4.92
CA THR A 124 -10.58 25.61 -5.03
C THR A 124 -11.33 25.16 -6.28
N PRO A 125 -12.64 24.83 -6.20
CA PRO A 125 -13.44 24.57 -7.39
C PRO A 125 -13.38 25.80 -8.31
N PRO A 126 -13.20 25.63 -9.63
CA PRO A 126 -13.27 26.76 -10.55
C PRO A 126 -14.64 27.43 -10.40
N GLU A 127 -14.65 28.75 -10.17
CA GLU A 127 -15.87 29.56 -10.16
C GLU A 127 -16.57 29.40 -11.52
N ALA A 128 -17.84 28.99 -11.46
CA ALA A 128 -18.69 28.75 -12.64
C ALA A 128 -19.50 29.99 -13.00
#